data_AF-A0A7H8PQR6-F1
#
_entry.id   AF-A0A7H8PQR6-F1
#
_cell.length_a   1.000
_cell.length_b   1.000
_cell.length_c   1.000
_cell.angle_alpha   90.00
_cell.angle_beta   90.00
_cell.angle_gamma   90.00
#
_symmetry.space_group_name_H-M   'P 1'
#
loop_
_entity.id
_entity.type
_entity.pdbx_description
1 polymer ?
#
loop_
_entity_poly.entity_id
_entity_poly.type
_entity_poly.pdbx_seq_one_letter_code
_entity_poly.pdbx_strand_id
1 'polypeptide(L)'
;MKTKITWLLVILSSWITAQENDVFERLHSTKLDNHLFITYDGTDFFYKESHINEEETYTKIEKEEAKKFQISNDHENTLKLFLQFYNPLKYTIASSVTEEESPDYAAIISFINNLPTDFTFASEAVETAAATTGNKKYQTRSRNKQVKKRYEEVNNSIDNMYRQSPILYDWISVFANSLEGSRFSEPTYSLQLKRIIDKINGLQTVENYLFQKFKINEIRKDKEERSVNEWIQYMTANIQEATDITSFMNVLKTSNTVQRILEEKKEAARKSLQELQELLSEESLSLESVLEKKQGKTKEEKFRELTASKQLLISAVYLDKMKEQEAAITKLKELNTEMNAFLVQFQKQPSNDIEGYKMIHSDKFGWKYTKMRTYEITGTNLTGDTKGKKRVVKITVSKSQGRIAVFGSVGLFYTPFEYKNYGISEDKVAETQGDPVYLRPAAYLNFLYKFKHGDLLYPMFQVGITQGIKTPLFPIGAGFSIRNNFSITAGPLIAFQNELGGLSIGDTADDALLKDDITTHVKWSWYLSLNYKF
;
A
#
# COMPACT_ATOMS: atom_id res chain seq x y z
N MET A 1 56.28 29.48 -2.17
CA MET A 1 55.50 28.86 -3.28
C MET A 1 54.43 27.91 -2.77
N LYS A 2 54.79 26.77 -2.13
CA LYS A 2 53.85 25.74 -1.61
C LYS A 2 52.52 26.28 -1.04
N THR A 3 52.57 27.17 -0.05
CA THR A 3 51.38 27.77 0.60
C THR A 3 50.40 28.49 -0.35
N LYS A 4 50.87 29.11 -1.44
CA LYS A 4 49.96 29.76 -2.42
C LYS A 4 49.18 28.74 -3.25
N ILE A 5 49.78 27.57 -3.54
CA ILE A 5 49.12 26.49 -4.28
C ILE A 5 48.03 25.83 -3.41
N THR A 6 48.30 25.62 -2.11
CA THR A 6 47.31 25.08 -1.17
C THR A 6 46.06 25.97 -1.08
N TRP A 7 46.23 27.29 -0.95
CA TRP A 7 45.09 28.22 -0.94
C TRP A 7 44.35 28.26 -2.28
N LEU A 8 45.05 28.18 -3.42
CA LEU A 8 44.41 28.15 -4.73
C LEU A 8 43.53 26.89 -4.91
N LEU A 9 44.01 25.73 -4.47
CA LEU A 9 43.24 24.48 -4.50
C LEU A 9 42.02 24.52 -3.59
N VAL A 10 42.13 25.11 -2.39
CA VAL A 10 40.98 25.30 -1.48
C VAL A 10 39.93 26.21 -2.11
N ILE A 11 40.33 27.32 -2.74
CA ILE A 11 39.41 28.25 -3.41
C ILE A 11 38.77 27.63 -4.66
N LEU A 12 39.51 26.90 -5.49
CA LEU A 12 38.92 26.17 -6.63
C LEU A 12 37.95 25.08 -6.16
N SER A 13 38.25 24.39 -5.06
CA SER A 13 37.38 23.34 -4.51
C SER A 13 36.06 23.84 -3.91
N SER A 14 35.92 25.13 -3.61
CA SER A 14 34.65 25.70 -3.09
C SER A 14 33.71 26.22 -4.18
N TRP A 15 34.13 26.17 -5.45
CA TRP A 15 33.36 26.69 -6.61
C TRP A 15 33.07 25.64 -7.69
N ILE A 16 33.64 24.42 -7.59
CA ILE A 16 33.51 23.36 -8.58
C ILE A 16 32.98 22.08 -7.91
N THR A 17 31.68 21.85 -8.04
CA THR A 17 31.06 20.54 -7.76
C THR A 17 31.29 19.63 -8.97
N ALA A 18 32.19 18.64 -8.85
CA ALA A 18 32.50 17.67 -9.91
C ALA A 18 32.50 16.23 -9.38
N GLN A 19 31.53 15.94 -8.50
CA GLN A 19 30.91 14.63 -8.27
C GLN A 19 29.45 14.85 -7.85
N GLU A 20 28.56 13.93 -8.19
CA GLU A 20 27.16 13.95 -7.76
C GLU A 20 27.05 13.68 -6.25
N ASN A 21 26.14 14.39 -5.57
CA ASN A 21 25.88 14.16 -4.15
C ASN A 21 25.35 12.73 -3.87
N ASP A 22 24.71 12.10 -4.87
CA ASP A 22 24.19 10.73 -4.78
C ASP A 22 25.23 9.72 -4.28
N VAL A 23 26.50 9.80 -4.70
CA VAL A 23 27.53 8.84 -4.23
C VAL A 23 27.73 8.93 -2.71
N PHE A 24 27.62 10.13 -2.14
CA PHE A 24 27.72 10.36 -0.70
C PHE A 24 26.41 10.03 0.03
N GLU A 25 25.27 10.27 -0.60
CA GLU A 25 23.96 9.82 -0.09
C GLU A 25 23.86 8.29 -0.06
N ARG A 26 24.36 7.57 -1.07
CA ARG A 26 24.47 6.10 -1.05
C ARG A 26 25.36 5.65 0.10
N LEU A 27 26.56 6.22 0.26
CA LEU A 27 27.45 5.91 1.38
C LEU A 27 26.79 6.14 2.74
N HIS A 28 26.07 7.24 2.93
CA HIS A 28 25.51 7.65 4.22
C HIS A 28 24.03 7.29 4.42
N SER A 29 23.43 6.56 3.47
CA SER A 29 22.04 6.09 3.53
C SER A 29 21.71 5.28 4.78
N THR A 30 20.44 5.31 5.18
CA THR A 30 19.90 4.54 6.30
C THR A 30 20.02 3.05 6.03
N LYS A 31 20.66 2.31 6.93
CA LYS A 31 20.74 0.85 6.87
C LYS A 31 19.52 0.23 7.54
N LEU A 32 18.64 -0.37 6.75
CA LEU A 32 17.59 -1.25 7.23
C LEU A 32 18.16 -2.65 7.54
N ASP A 33 17.58 -3.32 8.54
CA ASP A 33 17.83 -4.74 8.74
C ASP A 33 17.03 -5.58 7.74
N ASN A 34 15.70 -5.70 7.91
CA ASN A 34 14.81 -6.38 6.95
C ASN A 34 13.41 -5.74 6.79
N HIS A 35 13.04 -4.75 7.61
CA HIS A 35 11.67 -4.23 7.68
C HIS A 35 11.63 -2.71 7.51
N LEU A 36 10.53 -2.20 6.96
CA LEU A 36 10.22 -0.77 6.91
C LEU A 36 8.72 -0.57 7.17
N PHE A 37 8.38 0.16 8.22
CA PHE A 37 7.01 0.43 8.64
C PHE A 37 6.61 1.82 8.17
N ILE A 38 5.52 1.93 7.42
CA ILE A 38 5.10 3.14 6.70
C ILE A 38 3.68 3.48 7.13
N THR A 39 3.40 4.77 7.40
CA THR A 39 2.06 5.27 7.73
C THR A 39 1.73 6.53 6.91
N TYR A 40 0.45 6.85 6.81
CA TYR A 40 -0.10 7.96 6.04
C TYR A 40 -1.26 8.61 6.81
N ASP A 41 -1.13 9.89 7.15
CA ASP A 41 -2.11 10.62 7.95
C ASP A 41 -3.26 11.26 7.13
N GLY A 42 -3.12 11.27 5.79
CA GLY A 42 -4.00 11.98 4.87
C GLY A 42 -3.36 13.19 4.18
N THR A 43 -2.10 13.52 4.49
CA THR A 43 -1.32 14.67 4.00
C THR A 43 0.13 14.28 3.68
N ASP A 44 0.80 13.64 4.64
CA ASP A 44 2.22 13.24 4.61
C ASP A 44 2.36 11.73 4.84
N PHE A 45 3.47 11.17 4.36
CA PHE A 45 3.90 9.81 4.72
C PHE A 45 5.02 9.88 5.75
N PHE A 46 5.07 8.88 6.62
CA PHE A 46 6.11 8.72 7.64
C PHE A 46 6.60 7.27 7.66
N TYR A 47 7.83 7.05 8.10
CA TYR A 47 8.41 5.72 8.27
C TYR A 47 9.01 5.52 9.67
N LYS A 48 9.15 4.26 10.08
CA LYS A 48 10.02 3.82 11.16
C LYS A 48 10.67 2.48 10.83
N GLU A 49 11.79 2.18 11.48
CA GLU A 49 12.69 1.06 11.15
C GLU A 49 12.37 -0.17 12.00
N SER A 50 11.93 0.02 13.26
CA SER A 50 11.45 -1.05 14.14
C SER A 50 9.97 -0.96 14.50
N HIS A 51 9.28 -2.10 14.53
CA HIS A 51 7.96 -2.18 15.17
C HIS A 51 8.06 -2.17 16.71
N ILE A 52 9.09 -2.86 17.24
CA ILE A 52 9.18 -3.28 18.65
C ILE A 52 9.51 -2.12 19.60
N ASN A 53 10.18 -1.08 19.09
CA ASN A 53 10.55 0.07 19.90
C ASN A 53 9.42 1.10 19.92
N GLU A 54 8.65 1.17 21.00
CA GLU A 54 7.51 2.10 21.14
C GLU A 54 7.95 3.57 21.29
N GLU A 55 9.19 3.80 21.75
CA GLU A 55 9.80 5.15 21.82
C GLU A 55 10.27 5.68 20.45
N GLU A 56 10.31 4.84 19.41
CA GLU A 56 10.78 5.22 18.08
C GLU A 56 9.72 6.01 17.30
N THR A 57 9.91 7.33 17.26
CA THR A 57 8.99 8.25 16.58
C THR A 57 9.04 8.11 15.06
N TYR A 58 7.85 8.11 14.44
CA TYR A 58 7.69 8.10 12.99
C TYR A 58 8.38 9.31 12.34
N THR A 59 9.36 9.05 11.46
CA THR A 59 10.10 10.06 10.72
C THR A 59 9.38 10.42 9.42
N LYS A 60 9.14 11.71 9.17
CA LYS A 60 8.46 12.18 7.95
C LYS A 60 9.28 11.90 6.69
N ILE A 61 8.60 11.53 5.61
CA ILE A 61 9.14 11.49 4.25
C ILE A 61 8.79 12.80 3.55
N GLU A 62 9.79 13.61 3.25
CA GLU A 62 9.59 14.91 2.61
C GLU A 62 9.06 14.79 1.18
N LYS A 63 8.57 15.90 0.65
CA LYS A 63 7.95 15.96 -0.68
C LYS A 63 9.02 15.98 -1.77
N GLU A 64 8.77 15.25 -2.87
CA GLU A 64 9.67 15.07 -4.03
C GLU A 64 11.03 14.38 -3.78
N GLU A 65 11.54 14.29 -2.55
CA GLU A 65 12.75 13.51 -2.24
C GLU A 65 12.51 11.99 -2.34
N ALA A 66 13.41 11.29 -3.06
CA ALA A 66 13.48 9.84 -3.04
C ALA A 66 14.30 9.39 -1.82
N LYS A 67 13.64 8.86 -0.78
CA LYS A 67 14.31 8.45 0.46
C LYS A 67 15.10 7.16 0.22
N LYS A 68 16.44 7.26 0.34
CA LYS A 68 17.39 6.18 0.03
C LYS A 68 17.71 5.33 1.26
N PHE A 69 17.59 4.02 1.10
CA PHE A 69 17.88 3.00 2.11
C PHE A 69 18.82 1.91 1.56
N GLN A 70 19.50 1.22 2.47
CA GLN A 70 20.35 0.07 2.20
C GLN A 70 19.96 -1.14 3.05
N ILE A 71 19.91 -2.33 2.47
CA ILE A 71 19.64 -3.59 3.18
C ILE A 71 20.95 -4.31 3.50
N SER A 72 21.04 -4.89 4.70
CA SER A 72 22.10 -5.81 5.15
C SER A 72 22.46 -6.90 4.13
N ASN A 73 23.73 -7.35 4.15
CA ASN A 73 24.08 -8.69 3.71
C ASN A 73 23.93 -9.64 4.91
N ASP A 74 22.77 -10.25 5.07
CA ASP A 74 22.49 -11.25 6.11
C ASP A 74 22.14 -12.61 5.47
N HIS A 75 21.38 -13.48 6.15
CA HIS A 75 21.00 -14.78 5.60
C HIS A 75 19.66 -14.79 4.85
N GLU A 76 18.68 -13.96 5.23
CA GLU A 76 17.37 -13.93 4.54
C GLU A 76 17.35 -12.91 3.40
N ASN A 77 17.95 -11.74 3.63
CA ASN A 77 18.06 -10.62 2.70
C ASN A 77 16.70 -10.14 2.16
N THR A 78 15.64 -10.22 2.97
CA THR A 78 14.27 -9.93 2.55
C THR A 78 13.80 -8.59 3.08
N LEU A 79 13.54 -7.64 2.20
CA LEU A 79 12.85 -6.41 2.56
C LEU A 79 11.34 -6.67 2.62
N LYS A 80 10.71 -6.41 3.76
CA LYS A 80 9.24 -6.38 3.88
C LYS A 80 8.80 -4.95 4.17
N LEU A 81 8.06 -4.35 3.24
CA LEU A 81 7.40 -3.06 3.46
C LEU A 81 6.04 -3.29 4.10
N PHE A 82 5.85 -2.75 5.28
CA PHE A 82 4.60 -2.82 6.03
C PHE A 82 3.91 -1.47 6.00
N LEU A 83 2.67 -1.43 5.53
CA LEU A 83 1.80 -0.26 5.57
C LEU A 83 0.89 -0.38 6.79
N GLN A 84 0.89 0.62 7.67
CA GLN A 84 -0.02 0.70 8.80
C GLN A 84 -1.48 0.75 8.31
N PHE A 85 -2.41 0.29 9.15
CA PHE A 85 -3.84 0.39 8.90
C PHE A 85 -4.24 1.83 8.52
N TYR A 86 -5.01 1.93 7.44
CA TYR A 86 -5.62 3.16 6.98
C TYR A 86 -7.10 2.91 6.73
N ASN A 87 -7.93 3.92 6.97
CA ASN A 87 -9.36 3.82 6.79
C ASN A 87 -9.72 4.01 5.30
N PRO A 88 -10.30 3.01 4.60
CA PRO A 88 -10.55 3.06 3.15
C PRO A 88 -11.62 4.10 2.76
N LEU A 89 -12.46 4.55 3.70
CA LEU A 89 -13.43 5.63 3.47
C LEU A 89 -12.80 7.03 3.48
N LYS A 90 -11.63 7.17 4.12
CA LYS A 90 -10.85 8.41 4.16
C LYS A 90 -9.74 8.43 3.12
N TYR A 91 -9.08 7.30 2.88
CA TYR A 91 -7.84 7.24 2.09
C TYR A 91 -7.82 6.04 1.12
N THR A 92 -7.37 6.27 -0.12
CA THR A 92 -6.87 5.18 -0.97
C THR A 92 -5.35 5.21 -0.97
N ILE A 93 -4.72 4.04 -0.86
CA ILE A 93 -3.28 3.88 -0.98
C ILE A 93 -2.98 2.83 -2.04
N ALA A 94 -2.16 3.19 -3.02
CA ALA A 94 -1.64 2.32 -4.06
C ALA A 94 -0.11 2.32 -4.00
N SER A 95 0.52 1.21 -4.37
CA SER A 95 1.97 1.14 -4.54
C SER A 95 2.35 0.47 -5.85
N SER A 96 3.47 0.91 -6.42
CA SER A 96 4.11 0.34 -7.61
C SER A 96 5.60 0.18 -7.36
N VAL A 97 6.24 -0.74 -8.08
CA VAL A 97 7.68 -1.01 -7.97
C VAL A 97 8.32 -0.79 -9.33
N THR A 98 9.46 -0.12 -9.33
CA THR A 98 10.36 0.01 -10.49
C THR A 98 11.72 -0.58 -10.12
N GLU A 99 12.37 -1.26 -11.06
CA GLU A 99 13.75 -1.69 -10.93
C GLU A 99 14.64 -0.90 -11.89
N GLU A 100 15.77 -0.41 -11.39
CA GLU A 100 16.83 0.24 -12.17
C GLU A 100 18.16 -0.43 -11.78
N GLU A 101 19.16 -0.48 -12.67
CA GLU A 101 20.48 -1.01 -12.26
C GLU A 101 21.08 -0.11 -11.17
N SER A 102 21.69 -0.70 -10.13
CA SER A 102 22.29 0.10 -9.06
C SER A 102 23.40 0.97 -9.65
N PRO A 103 23.53 2.27 -9.32
CA PRO A 103 24.59 3.12 -9.83
C PRO A 103 26.00 2.55 -9.59
N ASP A 104 26.20 1.78 -8.53
CA ASP A 104 27.45 1.05 -8.27
C ASP A 104 27.73 -0.02 -9.35
N TYR A 105 26.70 -0.78 -9.74
CA TYR A 105 26.80 -1.82 -10.77
C TYR A 105 26.77 -1.26 -12.19
N ALA A 106 25.98 -0.21 -12.44
CA ALA A 106 25.99 0.53 -13.70
C ALA A 106 27.37 1.19 -13.94
N ALA A 107 28.06 1.65 -12.90
CA ALA A 107 29.46 2.08 -13.01
C ALA A 107 30.41 0.93 -13.35
N ILE A 108 30.23 -0.25 -12.77
CA ILE A 108 31.02 -1.46 -13.07
C ILE A 108 30.76 -1.94 -14.51
N ILE A 109 29.50 -2.07 -14.93
CA ILE A 109 29.13 -2.42 -16.32
C ILE A 109 29.60 -1.36 -17.30
N SER A 110 29.44 -0.07 -17.01
CA SER A 110 29.94 0.99 -17.89
C SER A 110 31.46 0.91 -18.04
N PHE A 111 32.20 0.65 -16.96
CA PHE A 111 33.64 0.42 -17.04
C PHE A 111 33.99 -0.82 -17.86
N ILE A 112 33.29 -1.95 -17.64
CA ILE A 112 33.53 -3.23 -18.34
C ILE A 112 33.13 -3.17 -19.83
N ASN A 113 32.02 -2.55 -20.19
CA ASN A 113 31.55 -2.41 -21.56
C ASN A 113 32.38 -1.38 -22.37
N ASN A 114 33.15 -0.53 -21.68
CA ASN A 114 34.17 0.33 -22.29
C ASN A 114 35.56 -0.36 -22.33
N LEU A 115 35.69 -1.61 -21.88
CA LEU A 115 36.80 -2.50 -22.28
C LEU A 115 36.47 -3.12 -23.65
N PRO A 116 37.46 -3.50 -24.48
CA PRO A 116 37.20 -4.20 -25.75
C PRO A 116 36.52 -5.58 -25.53
N THR A 117 35.45 -5.88 -26.26
CA THR A 117 34.48 -6.95 -25.92
C THR A 117 34.45 -8.16 -26.87
N ASP A 118 35.57 -8.58 -27.48
CA ASP A 118 35.60 -9.66 -28.50
C ASP A 118 35.50 -11.11 -27.92
N PHE A 119 34.68 -11.35 -26.89
CA PHE A 119 34.42 -12.70 -26.36
C PHE A 119 32.99 -12.89 -25.85
N THR A 120 32.27 -13.90 -26.38
CA THR A 120 30.87 -14.21 -26.02
C THR A 120 30.54 -15.71 -26.06
N PHE A 121 29.84 -16.22 -25.06
CA PHE A 121 28.99 -17.44 -25.13
C PHE A 121 27.77 -17.27 -24.21
N ALA A 122 26.68 -18.01 -24.49
CA ALA A 122 25.30 -17.64 -24.08
C ALA A 122 24.63 -18.57 -23.03
N SER A 123 23.34 -18.29 -22.79
CA SER A 123 22.40 -18.83 -21.79
C SER A 123 21.91 -20.28 -22.12
N GLU A 124 20.98 -20.96 -21.41
CA GLU A 124 19.79 -20.51 -20.64
C GLU A 124 19.23 -21.55 -19.64
N ALA A 125 18.05 -21.31 -19.05
CA ALA A 125 17.41 -22.08 -17.95
C ALA A 125 15.90 -22.36 -18.23
N VAL A 126 15.12 -22.91 -17.27
CA VAL A 126 13.66 -22.68 -16.99
C VAL A 126 13.08 -23.66 -15.90
N GLU A 127 11.89 -23.38 -15.34
CA GLU A 127 11.34 -23.90 -14.05
C GLU A 127 10.07 -24.84 -14.10
N THR A 128 9.05 -24.63 -13.23
CA THR A 128 8.14 -25.67 -12.63
C THR A 128 6.62 -25.30 -12.49
N ALA A 129 5.69 -26.28 -12.26
CA ALA A 129 4.28 -26.17 -11.70
C ALA A 129 3.61 -27.60 -11.56
N ALA A 130 2.55 -27.99 -10.80
CA ALA A 130 1.56 -27.46 -9.81
C ALA A 130 0.10 -27.09 -10.28
N ALA A 131 -1.06 -27.33 -9.59
CA ALA A 131 -1.50 -28.28 -8.51
C ALA A 131 -3.05 -28.25 -8.18
N THR A 132 -3.61 -29.31 -7.52
CA THR A 132 -5.00 -29.44 -6.90
C THR A 132 -6.23 -29.59 -7.84
N THR A 133 -7.53 -29.82 -7.48
CA THR A 133 -8.37 -30.01 -6.22
C THR A 133 -9.52 -31.04 -6.50
N GLY A 134 -10.66 -31.31 -5.79
CA GLY A 134 -11.43 -30.85 -4.59
C GLY A 134 -12.94 -31.35 -4.60
N ASN A 135 -13.81 -30.96 -3.63
CA ASN A 135 -15.34 -31.06 -3.54
C ASN A 135 -16.04 -32.25 -2.77
N LYS A 136 -17.30 -32.22 -2.21
CA LYS A 136 -18.20 -31.20 -1.53
C LYS A 136 -19.62 -31.78 -1.06
N LYS A 137 -20.48 -30.98 -0.34
CA LYS A 137 -21.98 -31.10 0.01
C LYS A 137 -22.37 -31.76 1.38
N TYR A 138 -23.61 -31.79 1.99
CA TYR A 138 -24.87 -30.97 2.23
C TYR A 138 -25.95 -31.82 3.06
N GLN A 139 -27.15 -31.47 3.64
CA GLN A 139 -28.03 -30.27 3.92
C GLN A 139 -29.30 -30.55 4.87
N THR A 140 -29.63 -29.71 5.89
CA THR A 140 -31.01 -29.40 6.48
C THR A 140 -31.86 -30.51 7.25
N ARG A 141 -33.07 -30.37 7.90
CA ARG A 141 -34.11 -29.30 8.21
C ARG A 141 -35.23 -29.70 9.28
N SER A 142 -35.76 -28.75 10.11
CA SER A 142 -37.20 -28.58 10.63
C SER A 142 -37.88 -29.56 11.67
N ARG A 143 -39.06 -29.32 12.35
CA ARG A 143 -39.62 -28.23 13.25
C ARG A 143 -41.05 -28.54 13.90
N ASN A 144 -41.29 -28.18 15.19
CA ASN A 144 -42.52 -27.84 16.01
C ASN A 144 -43.95 -28.45 15.88
N LYS A 145 -44.71 -28.49 17.02
CA LYS A 145 -46.20 -28.42 17.14
C LYS A 145 -46.72 -28.16 18.58
N GLN A 146 -47.72 -27.27 18.83
CA GLN A 146 -48.72 -27.31 19.95
C GLN A 146 -49.72 -26.12 19.98
N VAL A 147 -50.93 -26.30 20.55
CA VAL A 147 -51.96 -25.26 20.82
C VAL A 147 -52.91 -25.68 21.96
N LYS A 148 -53.11 -24.87 23.03
CA LYS A 148 -54.29 -24.99 23.96
C LYS A 148 -54.60 -23.77 24.87
N LYS A 149 -54.27 -22.52 24.48
CA LYS A 149 -54.27 -21.34 25.40
C LYS A 149 -55.32 -20.24 25.11
N ARG A 150 -56.23 -20.45 24.15
CA ARG A 150 -56.74 -19.35 23.29
C ARG A 150 -57.91 -18.47 23.77
N TYR A 151 -58.62 -18.76 24.87
CA TYR A 151 -59.88 -18.04 25.19
C TYR A 151 -59.65 -16.76 25.99
N GLU A 152 -58.95 -16.83 27.13
CA GLU A 152 -58.60 -15.68 27.96
C GLU A 152 -57.74 -14.63 27.21
N GLU A 153 -57.07 -15.05 26.14
CA GLU A 153 -56.29 -14.17 25.26
C GLU A 153 -57.15 -13.14 24.52
N VAL A 154 -58.46 -13.36 24.31
CA VAL A 154 -59.26 -12.53 23.37
C VAL A 154 -59.73 -11.22 23.99
N ASN A 155 -60.34 -11.23 25.18
CA ASN A 155 -60.75 -10.00 25.85
C ASN A 155 -59.51 -9.14 26.20
N ASN A 156 -58.42 -9.78 26.66
CA ASN A 156 -57.14 -9.11 26.88
C ASN A 156 -56.59 -8.45 25.61
N SER A 157 -56.81 -9.00 24.40
CA SER A 157 -56.44 -8.34 23.14
C SER A 157 -57.26 -7.05 22.89
N ILE A 158 -58.56 -7.02 23.22
CA ILE A 158 -59.43 -5.84 22.98
C ILE A 158 -59.01 -4.64 23.84
N ASP A 159 -58.78 -4.86 25.13
CA ASP A 159 -58.42 -3.79 26.07
C ASP A 159 -57.00 -3.26 25.81
N ASN A 160 -56.08 -4.14 25.39
CA ASN A 160 -54.72 -3.78 24.98
C ASN A 160 -54.59 -3.43 23.49
N MET A 161 -55.69 -3.16 22.77
CA MET A 161 -55.63 -2.80 21.35
C MET A 161 -54.93 -1.43 21.18
N TYR A 162 -54.07 -1.31 20.16
CA TYR A 162 -53.17 -0.16 19.97
C TYR A 162 -53.91 1.12 19.51
N ARG A 163 -54.54 1.84 20.45
CA ARG A 163 -55.31 3.07 20.21
C ARG A 163 -54.45 4.34 20.08
N GLN A 164 -53.12 4.24 20.00
CA GLN A 164 -52.21 5.41 20.04
C GLN A 164 -51.60 5.80 18.67
N SER A 165 -52.00 5.15 17.57
CA SER A 165 -51.49 5.48 16.23
C SER A 165 -51.75 6.94 15.86
N PRO A 166 -50.73 7.74 15.49
CA PRO A 166 -50.91 9.14 15.13
C PRO A 166 -51.57 9.35 13.76
N ILE A 167 -51.80 8.28 12.97
CA ILE A 167 -52.34 8.37 11.60
C ILE A 167 -53.66 7.58 11.45
N LEU A 168 -53.85 6.50 12.22
CA LEU A 168 -55.05 5.65 12.19
C LEU A 168 -55.91 5.75 13.46
N TYR A 169 -55.62 6.68 14.40
CA TYR A 169 -56.37 6.88 15.65
C TYR A 169 -57.88 6.84 15.50
N ASP A 170 -58.40 7.62 14.56
CA ASP A 170 -59.80 7.76 14.21
C ASP A 170 -60.42 6.44 13.73
N TRP A 171 -59.73 5.70 12.86
CA TRP A 171 -60.19 4.40 12.36
C TRP A 171 -60.18 3.32 13.46
N ILE A 172 -59.13 3.25 14.27
CA ILE A 172 -59.05 2.30 15.40
C ILE A 172 -60.11 2.64 16.46
N SER A 173 -60.36 3.94 16.72
CA SER A 173 -61.39 4.40 17.65
C SER A 173 -62.81 4.07 17.16
N VAL A 174 -63.12 4.33 15.88
CA VAL A 174 -64.42 3.96 15.29
C VAL A 174 -64.61 2.44 15.27
N PHE A 175 -63.58 1.66 14.94
CA PHE A 175 -63.62 0.20 15.00
C PHE A 175 -63.89 -0.29 16.43
N ALA A 176 -63.09 0.13 17.41
CA ALA A 176 -63.22 -0.28 18.82
C ALA A 176 -64.60 0.02 19.41
N ASN A 177 -65.17 1.18 19.07
CA ASN A 177 -66.47 1.63 19.58
C ASN A 177 -67.68 1.01 18.82
N SER A 178 -67.44 0.09 17.88
CA SER A 178 -68.46 -0.56 17.04
C SER A 178 -68.54 -2.09 17.21
N LEU A 179 -67.81 -2.65 18.18
CA LEU A 179 -67.78 -4.09 18.47
C LEU A 179 -68.93 -4.53 19.37
N GLU A 180 -69.69 -5.56 18.97
CA GLU A 180 -70.85 -6.05 19.73
C GLU A 180 -70.45 -7.05 20.84
N GLY A 181 -70.42 -6.59 22.10
CA GLY A 181 -69.91 -7.34 23.25
C GLY A 181 -70.58 -8.69 23.56
N SER A 182 -71.76 -8.98 23.00
CA SER A 182 -72.51 -10.22 23.22
C SER A 182 -72.09 -11.39 22.34
N ARG A 183 -71.26 -11.19 21.30
CA ARG A 183 -70.86 -12.26 20.36
C ARG A 183 -69.56 -12.98 20.70
N PHE A 184 -68.82 -12.52 21.71
CA PHE A 184 -67.46 -13.03 22.00
C PHE A 184 -67.43 -14.43 22.64
N SER A 185 -68.59 -14.97 23.03
CA SER A 185 -68.75 -16.34 23.55
C SER A 185 -68.59 -17.43 22.48
N GLU A 186 -68.74 -17.11 21.19
CA GLU A 186 -68.55 -18.09 20.12
C GLU A 186 -67.05 -18.30 19.78
N PRO A 187 -66.53 -19.54 19.78
CA PRO A 187 -65.13 -19.83 19.49
C PRO A 187 -64.64 -19.33 18.10
N THR A 188 -65.55 -19.27 17.12
CA THR A 188 -65.23 -18.85 15.75
C THR A 188 -65.08 -17.33 15.66
N TYR A 189 -66.06 -16.56 16.18
CA TYR A 189 -66.00 -15.11 16.21
C TYR A 189 -64.86 -14.59 17.09
N SER A 190 -64.65 -15.18 18.27
CA SER A 190 -63.52 -14.80 19.14
C SER A 190 -62.16 -15.06 18.48
N LEU A 191 -61.99 -16.16 17.72
CA LEU A 191 -60.79 -16.40 16.90
C LEU A 191 -60.63 -15.39 15.76
N GLN A 192 -61.72 -15.01 15.07
CA GLN A 192 -61.70 -14.05 13.97
C GLN A 192 -61.38 -12.63 14.47
N LEU A 193 -62.07 -12.19 15.53
CA LEU A 193 -61.83 -10.90 16.17
C LEU A 193 -60.42 -10.80 16.73
N LYS A 194 -59.91 -11.85 17.41
CA LYS A 194 -58.53 -11.84 17.89
C LYS A 194 -57.53 -11.67 16.74
N ARG A 195 -57.71 -12.35 15.60
CA ARG A 195 -56.84 -12.15 14.42
C ARG A 195 -56.88 -10.71 13.90
N ILE A 196 -58.07 -10.11 13.80
CA ILE A 196 -58.24 -8.71 13.38
C ILE A 196 -57.48 -7.79 14.34
N ILE A 197 -57.61 -7.98 15.66
CA ILE A 197 -56.92 -7.18 16.67
C ILE A 197 -55.41 -7.43 16.69
N ASP A 198 -54.96 -8.68 16.53
CA ASP A 198 -53.54 -9.03 16.44
C ASP A 198 -52.90 -8.36 15.20
N LYS A 199 -53.64 -8.27 14.06
CA LYS A 199 -53.23 -7.49 12.87
C LYS A 199 -53.20 -5.97 13.13
N ILE A 200 -54.22 -5.41 13.79
CA ILE A 200 -54.28 -3.97 14.15
C ILE A 200 -53.13 -3.62 15.12
N ASN A 201 -52.83 -4.47 16.09
CA ASN A 201 -51.71 -4.28 17.02
C ASN A 201 -50.34 -4.39 16.31
N GLY A 202 -50.28 -5.12 15.19
CA GLY A 202 -49.14 -5.12 14.28
C GLY A 202 -48.73 -3.70 13.82
N LEU A 203 -49.68 -2.76 13.71
CA LEU A 203 -49.41 -1.35 13.38
C LEU A 203 -48.37 -0.71 14.31
N GLN A 204 -48.38 -1.03 15.61
CA GLN A 204 -47.39 -0.51 16.56
C GLN A 204 -45.97 -0.93 16.16
N THR A 205 -45.79 -2.14 15.60
CA THR A 205 -44.49 -2.59 15.08
C THR A 205 -44.05 -1.76 13.86
N VAL A 206 -44.99 -1.40 12.98
CA VAL A 206 -44.71 -0.58 11.80
C VAL A 206 -44.37 0.86 12.18
N GLU A 207 -45.12 1.46 13.09
CA GLU A 207 -44.92 2.86 13.51
C GLU A 207 -43.69 3.05 14.41
N ASN A 208 -43.42 2.09 15.30
CA ASN A 208 -42.20 2.08 16.10
C ASN A 208 -40.93 1.91 15.24
N TYR A 209 -41.07 1.37 14.03
CA TYR A 209 -39.99 1.26 13.05
C TYR A 209 -39.87 2.49 12.14
N LEU A 210 -40.99 3.04 11.66
CA LEU A 210 -41.01 4.16 10.69
C LEU A 210 -40.84 5.55 11.31
N PHE A 211 -41.30 5.76 12.55
CA PHE A 211 -41.45 7.11 13.12
C PHE A 211 -40.79 7.27 14.50
N GLN A 212 -40.73 6.22 15.31
CA GLN A 212 -40.14 6.31 16.65
C GLN A 212 -38.64 6.06 16.65
N LYS A 213 -37.99 6.55 17.71
CA LYS A 213 -36.60 6.23 18.05
C LYS A 213 -36.58 5.01 18.98
N PHE A 214 -35.55 4.19 18.89
CA PHE A 214 -35.40 3.00 19.76
C PHE A 214 -33.94 2.72 20.10
N LYS A 215 -33.73 1.98 21.21
CA LYS A 215 -32.41 1.46 21.61
C LYS A 215 -32.12 0.12 20.96
N ILE A 216 -30.82 -0.15 20.77
CA ILE A 216 -30.30 -1.46 20.39
C ILE A 216 -29.48 -1.97 21.58
N ASN A 217 -30.11 -2.77 22.43
CA ASN A 217 -29.60 -3.13 23.77
C ASN A 217 -28.30 -3.95 23.74
N GLU A 218 -28.00 -4.58 22.61
CA GLU A 218 -26.75 -5.27 22.32
C GLU A 218 -25.52 -4.32 22.35
N ILE A 219 -25.71 -3.03 22.11
CA ILE A 219 -24.65 -2.01 22.06
C ILE A 219 -24.44 -1.43 23.47
N ARG A 220 -23.84 -2.21 24.37
CA ARG A 220 -23.71 -1.90 25.81
C ARG A 220 -23.15 -0.51 26.19
N LYS A 221 -22.40 0.15 25.32
CA LYS A 221 -21.85 1.50 25.55
C LYS A 221 -22.84 2.63 25.23
N ASP A 222 -23.86 2.33 24.44
CA ASP A 222 -24.78 3.31 23.86
C ASP A 222 -26.13 3.27 24.57
N LYS A 223 -26.63 4.43 24.98
CA LYS A 223 -27.86 4.56 25.78
C LYS A 223 -28.93 5.40 25.09
N GLU A 224 -28.63 5.94 23.92
CA GLU A 224 -29.51 6.85 23.21
C GLU A 224 -30.57 6.09 22.40
N GLU A 225 -31.71 6.75 22.18
CA GLU A 225 -32.72 6.30 21.24
C GLU A 225 -32.48 6.99 19.91
N ARG A 226 -32.38 6.20 18.83
CA ARG A 226 -32.24 6.69 17.46
C ARG A 226 -33.27 6.02 16.56
N SER A 227 -33.77 6.76 15.57
CA SER A 227 -34.55 6.21 14.46
C SER A 227 -33.65 5.37 13.54
N VAL A 228 -34.24 4.66 12.57
CA VAL A 228 -33.51 3.82 11.62
C VAL A 228 -32.44 4.62 10.85
N ASN A 229 -32.82 5.79 10.29
CA ASN A 229 -31.89 6.69 9.60
C ASN A 229 -30.77 7.22 10.53
N GLU A 230 -31.09 7.60 11.78
CA GLU A 230 -30.08 8.06 12.75
C GLU A 230 -29.12 6.94 13.18
N TRP A 231 -29.59 5.69 13.30
CA TRP A 231 -28.72 4.52 13.53
C TRP A 231 -27.75 4.27 12.36
N ILE A 232 -28.24 4.41 11.12
CA ILE A 232 -27.42 4.24 9.91
C ILE A 232 -26.35 5.35 9.82
N GLN A 233 -26.74 6.61 10.05
CA GLN A 233 -25.83 7.76 10.09
C GLN A 233 -24.77 7.60 11.17
N TYR A 234 -25.17 7.26 12.40
CA TYR A 234 -24.28 6.99 13.51
C TYR A 234 -23.25 5.89 13.19
N MET A 235 -23.68 4.75 12.62
CA MET A 235 -22.71 3.71 12.26
C MET A 235 -21.80 4.11 11.12
N THR A 236 -22.30 4.85 10.13
CA THR A 236 -21.48 5.35 9.00
C THR A 236 -20.40 6.31 9.49
N ALA A 237 -20.77 7.25 10.37
CA ALA A 237 -19.83 8.18 10.99
C ALA A 237 -18.76 7.45 11.81
N ASN A 238 -19.14 6.52 12.69
CA ASN A 238 -18.18 5.74 13.48
C ASN A 238 -17.21 4.94 12.59
N ILE A 239 -17.69 4.30 11.49
CA ILE A 239 -16.82 3.55 10.57
C ILE A 239 -15.82 4.51 9.89
N GLN A 240 -16.26 5.71 9.49
CA GLN A 240 -15.41 6.72 8.88
C GLN A 240 -14.42 7.33 9.90
N GLU A 241 -14.81 7.48 11.16
CA GLU A 241 -13.98 8.09 12.20
C GLU A 241 -12.82 7.19 12.65
N ALA A 242 -13.04 5.87 12.75
CA ALA A 242 -12.06 4.89 13.22
C ALA A 242 -10.67 5.03 12.56
N THR A 243 -9.63 5.09 13.39
CA THR A 243 -8.24 5.41 13.05
C THR A 243 -7.32 4.21 12.90
N ASP A 244 -7.57 3.15 13.67
CA ASP A 244 -6.74 1.96 13.81
C ASP A 244 -7.55 0.68 13.54
N ILE A 245 -6.86 -0.44 13.28
CA ILE A 245 -7.51 -1.70 12.90
C ILE A 245 -8.45 -2.23 13.98
N THR A 246 -8.06 -2.10 15.26
CA THR A 246 -8.75 -2.72 16.39
C THR A 246 -10.04 -1.95 16.69
N SER A 247 -9.99 -0.62 16.63
CA SER A 247 -11.16 0.26 16.64
C SER A 247 -12.08 -0.01 15.45
N PHE A 248 -11.55 -0.02 14.23
CA PHE A 248 -12.33 -0.26 13.00
C PHE A 248 -13.03 -1.63 13.01
N MET A 249 -12.34 -2.71 13.43
CA MET A 249 -12.93 -4.04 13.60
C MET A 249 -14.08 -4.05 14.62
N ASN A 250 -13.91 -3.38 15.77
CA ASN A 250 -14.94 -3.30 16.79
C ASN A 250 -16.16 -2.49 16.32
N VAL A 251 -15.94 -1.35 15.66
CA VAL A 251 -17.00 -0.53 15.07
C VAL A 251 -17.75 -1.29 13.97
N LEU A 252 -17.05 -1.96 13.05
CA LEU A 252 -17.68 -2.72 11.98
C LEU A 252 -18.49 -3.91 12.52
N LYS A 253 -18.00 -4.59 13.56
CA LYS A 253 -18.76 -5.64 14.28
C LYS A 253 -20.04 -5.10 14.90
N THR A 254 -20.00 -3.90 15.48
CA THR A 254 -21.20 -3.18 15.95
C THR A 254 -22.13 -2.83 14.78
N SER A 255 -21.60 -2.37 13.65
CA SER A 255 -22.40 -2.00 12.46
C SER A 255 -23.14 -3.20 11.87
N ASN A 256 -22.50 -4.36 11.76
CA ASN A 256 -23.14 -5.60 11.32
C ASN A 256 -24.24 -6.04 12.32
N THR A 257 -24.05 -5.75 13.62
CA THR A 257 -25.07 -6.02 14.66
C THR A 257 -26.26 -5.08 14.53
N VAL A 258 -26.03 -3.78 14.30
CA VAL A 258 -27.08 -2.78 13.99
C VAL A 258 -27.85 -3.22 12.74
N GLN A 259 -27.16 -3.45 11.62
CA GLN A 259 -27.76 -3.82 10.34
C GLN A 259 -28.67 -5.05 10.48
N ARG A 260 -28.22 -6.12 11.17
CA ARG A 260 -29.05 -7.30 11.44
C ARG A 260 -30.35 -6.94 12.16
N ILE A 261 -30.29 -6.11 13.20
CA ILE A 261 -31.44 -5.74 14.03
C ILE A 261 -32.37 -4.77 13.28
N LEU A 262 -31.83 -3.92 12.41
CA LEU A 262 -32.62 -3.11 11.48
C LEU A 262 -33.32 -3.99 10.44
N GLU A 263 -32.65 -5.01 9.87
CA GLU A 263 -33.28 -6.00 8.97
C GLU A 263 -34.39 -6.80 9.67
N GLU A 264 -34.16 -7.27 10.90
CA GLU A 264 -35.18 -8.00 11.68
C GLU A 264 -36.40 -7.12 11.99
N LYS A 265 -36.20 -5.85 12.38
CA LYS A 265 -37.30 -4.88 12.58
C LYS A 265 -38.02 -4.55 11.27
N LYS A 266 -37.29 -4.40 10.17
CA LYS A 266 -37.82 -4.14 8.81
C LYS A 266 -38.72 -5.27 8.36
N GLU A 267 -38.31 -6.53 8.49
CA GLU A 267 -39.14 -7.68 8.11
C GLU A 267 -40.38 -7.82 9.00
N ALA A 268 -40.27 -7.55 10.31
CA ALA A 268 -41.42 -7.53 11.21
C ALA A 268 -42.43 -6.43 10.83
N ALA A 269 -41.95 -5.19 10.60
CA ALA A 269 -42.77 -4.07 10.15
C ALA A 269 -43.41 -4.33 8.77
N ARG A 270 -42.64 -4.87 7.81
CA ARG A 270 -43.11 -5.24 6.47
C ARG A 270 -44.23 -6.26 6.55
N LYS A 271 -44.08 -7.31 7.38
CA LYS A 271 -45.11 -8.34 7.57
C LYS A 271 -46.38 -7.74 8.17
N SER A 272 -46.27 -6.98 9.27
CA SER A 272 -47.45 -6.36 9.89
C SER A 272 -48.13 -5.32 9.01
N LEU A 273 -47.37 -4.61 8.17
CA LEU A 273 -47.92 -3.70 7.16
C LEU A 273 -48.70 -4.45 6.08
N GLN A 274 -48.17 -5.57 5.56
CA GLN A 274 -48.88 -6.41 4.61
C GLN A 274 -50.17 -6.98 5.23
N GLU A 275 -50.08 -7.54 6.44
CA GLU A 275 -51.25 -8.09 7.16
C GLU A 275 -52.35 -7.04 7.39
N LEU A 276 -51.97 -5.77 7.63
CA LEU A 276 -52.88 -4.64 7.74
C LEU A 276 -53.45 -4.18 6.38
N GLN A 277 -52.67 -4.23 5.30
CA GLN A 277 -53.19 -3.95 3.96
C GLN A 277 -54.23 -5.01 3.55
N GLU A 278 -53.92 -6.29 3.71
CA GLU A 278 -54.85 -7.41 3.52
C GLU A 278 -56.14 -7.24 4.34
N LEU A 279 -56.03 -6.75 5.59
CA LEU A 279 -57.17 -6.49 6.46
C LEU A 279 -58.12 -5.41 5.91
N LEU A 280 -57.55 -4.37 5.30
CA LEU A 280 -58.28 -3.19 4.82
C LEU A 280 -58.80 -3.37 3.39
N SER A 281 -58.18 -4.24 2.57
CA SER A 281 -58.62 -4.55 1.21
C SER A 281 -59.43 -5.85 1.13
N GLU A 282 -58.76 -7.00 1.28
CA GLU A 282 -59.29 -8.33 0.94
C GLU A 282 -60.20 -8.87 2.05
N GLU A 283 -59.85 -8.64 3.32
CA GLU A 283 -60.66 -9.03 4.47
C GLU A 283 -61.66 -7.93 4.90
N SER A 284 -61.86 -6.88 4.10
CA SER A 284 -62.78 -5.76 4.41
C SER A 284 -64.21 -6.23 4.75
N LEU A 285 -64.74 -7.22 4.04
CA LEU A 285 -66.04 -7.83 4.34
C LEU A 285 -66.03 -8.65 5.65
N SER A 286 -64.89 -9.20 6.05
CA SER A 286 -64.70 -9.86 7.35
C SER A 286 -64.60 -8.83 8.49
N LEU A 287 -63.89 -7.72 8.26
CA LEU A 287 -63.80 -6.57 9.16
C LEU A 287 -65.19 -5.95 9.43
N GLU A 288 -66.05 -5.87 8.43
CA GLU A 288 -67.45 -5.45 8.59
C GLU A 288 -68.32 -6.47 9.34
N SER A 289 -68.06 -7.78 9.16
CA SER A 289 -68.91 -8.85 9.72
C SER A 289 -68.97 -8.89 11.26
N VAL A 290 -67.97 -8.29 11.93
CA VAL A 290 -67.85 -8.23 13.39
C VAL A 290 -68.44 -6.95 14.03
N LEU A 291 -69.01 -6.04 13.22
CA LEU A 291 -69.58 -4.77 13.69
C LEU A 291 -71.06 -4.90 14.12
N GLU A 292 -71.51 -3.99 15.00
CA GLU A 292 -72.91 -3.95 15.45
C GLU A 292 -73.86 -3.31 14.42
N LYS A 293 -74.69 -4.14 13.77
CA LYS A 293 -75.69 -3.74 12.75
C LYS A 293 -76.89 -2.91 13.26
N LYS A 294 -76.93 -2.52 14.54
CA LYS A 294 -78.16 -1.98 15.18
C LYS A 294 -78.41 -0.48 14.96
N GLN A 295 -77.47 0.28 14.40
CA GLN A 295 -77.54 1.76 14.42
C GLN A 295 -77.41 2.44 13.04
N GLY A 296 -78.12 1.90 12.04
CA GLY A 296 -78.41 2.59 10.77
C GLY A 296 -77.25 2.63 9.76
N LYS A 297 -77.62 2.76 8.48
CA LYS A 297 -76.67 2.71 7.34
C LYS A 297 -75.51 3.70 7.48
N THR A 298 -75.78 4.89 8.00
CA THR A 298 -74.82 6.01 8.10
C THR A 298 -73.60 5.73 8.96
N LYS A 299 -73.63 4.73 9.86
CA LYS A 299 -72.41 4.28 10.59
C LYS A 299 -71.57 3.30 9.77
N GLU A 300 -72.19 2.32 9.12
CA GLU A 300 -71.51 1.35 8.26
C GLU A 300 -70.88 2.04 7.04
N GLU A 301 -71.63 2.95 6.39
CA GLU A 301 -71.18 3.77 5.27
C GLU A 301 -69.95 4.63 5.66
N LYS A 302 -70.01 5.33 6.81
CA LYS A 302 -68.89 6.12 7.31
C LYS A 302 -67.65 5.27 7.66
N PHE A 303 -67.83 4.05 8.16
CA PHE A 303 -66.70 3.15 8.42
C PHE A 303 -66.04 2.64 7.13
N ARG A 304 -66.83 2.40 6.07
CA ARG A 304 -66.32 2.06 4.73
C ARG A 304 -65.51 3.19 4.11
N GLU A 305 -66.05 4.41 4.11
CA GLU A 305 -65.34 5.61 3.63
C GLU A 305 -64.01 5.81 4.36
N LEU A 306 -64.02 5.68 5.70
CA LEU A 306 -62.83 5.80 6.53
C LEU A 306 -61.81 4.69 6.22
N THR A 307 -62.27 3.45 6.07
CA THR A 307 -61.43 2.27 5.74
C THR A 307 -60.74 2.45 4.39
N ALA A 308 -61.47 2.84 3.34
CA ALA A 308 -60.90 3.12 2.02
C ALA A 308 -59.89 4.29 2.05
N SER A 309 -60.20 5.36 2.79
CA SER A 309 -59.30 6.50 3.01
C SER A 309 -58.01 6.06 3.71
N LYS A 310 -58.09 5.22 4.75
CA LYS A 310 -56.90 4.69 5.45
C LYS A 310 -56.11 3.71 4.60
N GLN A 311 -56.75 2.86 3.80
CA GLN A 311 -56.06 1.98 2.85
C GLN A 311 -55.18 2.78 1.87
N LEU A 312 -55.71 3.89 1.33
CA LEU A 312 -54.96 4.80 0.47
C LEU A 312 -53.83 5.51 1.24
N LEU A 313 -54.12 6.02 2.44
CA LEU A 313 -53.13 6.71 3.29
C LEU A 313 -51.95 5.81 3.69
N ILE A 314 -52.20 4.54 4.00
CA ILE A 314 -51.19 3.52 4.27
C ILE A 314 -50.37 3.24 3.01
N SER A 315 -51.04 3.08 1.86
CA SER A 315 -50.39 2.80 0.58
C SER A 315 -49.54 3.96 0.07
N ALA A 316 -49.86 5.20 0.44
CA ALA A 316 -49.08 6.40 0.09
C ALA A 316 -47.97 6.71 1.12
N VAL A 317 -48.25 6.66 2.42
CA VAL A 317 -47.31 7.13 3.46
C VAL A 317 -46.47 6.01 4.05
N TYR A 318 -47.06 4.86 4.38
CA TYR A 318 -46.34 3.78 5.06
C TYR A 318 -45.50 2.98 4.07
N LEU A 319 -46.02 2.67 2.87
CA LEU A 319 -45.23 1.97 1.85
C LEU A 319 -44.01 2.79 1.41
N ASP A 320 -44.17 4.09 1.16
CA ASP A 320 -43.05 4.90 0.66
C ASP A 320 -42.00 5.17 1.73
N LYS A 321 -42.41 5.37 3.00
CA LYS A 321 -41.46 5.40 4.12
C LYS A 321 -40.82 4.04 4.40
N MET A 322 -41.52 2.92 4.20
CA MET A 322 -40.88 1.60 4.24
C MET A 322 -39.78 1.52 3.16
N LYS A 323 -40.09 1.83 1.89
CA LYS A 323 -39.11 1.82 0.79
C LYS A 323 -37.90 2.71 1.08
N GLU A 324 -38.12 3.91 1.64
CA GLU A 324 -37.06 4.84 2.09
C GLU A 324 -36.09 4.13 3.06
N GLN A 325 -36.62 3.49 4.11
CA GLN A 325 -35.81 2.78 5.09
C GLN A 325 -35.21 1.47 4.55
N GLU A 326 -35.90 0.73 3.66
CA GLU A 326 -35.33 -0.46 3.01
C GLU A 326 -34.11 -0.10 2.15
N ALA A 327 -34.16 1.02 1.42
CA ALA A 327 -33.04 1.53 0.64
C ALA A 327 -31.87 2.01 1.53
N ALA A 328 -32.17 2.65 2.67
CA ALA A 328 -31.15 3.08 3.62
C ALA A 328 -30.43 1.88 4.28
N ILE A 329 -31.17 0.85 4.71
CA ILE A 329 -30.60 -0.39 5.28
C ILE A 329 -29.78 -1.14 4.23
N THR A 330 -30.22 -1.16 2.97
CA THR A 330 -29.46 -1.78 1.86
C THR A 330 -28.09 -1.13 1.68
N LYS A 331 -28.01 0.21 1.72
CA LYS A 331 -26.73 0.93 1.67
C LYS A 331 -25.80 0.62 2.86
N LEU A 332 -26.35 0.49 4.07
CA LEU A 332 -25.56 0.06 5.24
C LEU A 332 -25.02 -1.37 5.08
N LYS A 333 -25.80 -2.27 4.47
CA LYS A 333 -25.40 -3.65 4.15
C LYS A 333 -24.32 -3.72 3.07
N GLU A 334 -24.42 -2.90 2.04
CA GLU A 334 -23.39 -2.76 1.00
C GLU A 334 -22.08 -2.27 1.61
N LEU A 335 -22.13 -1.15 2.37
CA LEU A 335 -20.98 -0.61 3.11
C LEU A 335 -20.35 -1.66 4.03
N ASN A 336 -21.16 -2.35 4.86
CA ASN A 336 -20.65 -3.39 5.75
C ASN A 336 -20.02 -4.55 4.98
N THR A 337 -20.54 -4.90 3.81
CA THR A 337 -19.97 -5.97 2.96
C THR A 337 -18.63 -5.55 2.38
N GLU A 338 -18.50 -4.32 1.87
CA GLU A 338 -17.25 -3.78 1.34
C GLU A 338 -16.18 -3.64 2.42
N MET A 339 -16.53 -3.10 3.60
CA MET A 339 -15.58 -2.92 4.71
C MET A 339 -15.13 -4.27 5.31
N ASN A 340 -16.01 -5.28 5.35
CA ASN A 340 -15.63 -6.64 5.71
C ASN A 340 -14.67 -7.25 4.66
N ALA A 341 -14.94 -7.04 3.36
CA ALA A 341 -14.07 -7.51 2.29
C ALA A 341 -12.68 -6.83 2.34
N PHE A 342 -12.63 -5.53 2.64
CA PHE A 342 -11.39 -4.79 2.86
C PHE A 342 -10.58 -5.37 4.03
N LEU A 343 -11.18 -5.57 5.21
CA LEU A 343 -10.47 -6.18 6.35
C LEU A 343 -9.95 -7.58 6.01
N VAL A 344 -10.77 -8.39 5.34
CA VAL A 344 -10.37 -9.74 4.89
C VAL A 344 -9.20 -9.68 3.92
N GLN A 345 -9.12 -8.68 3.02
CA GLN A 345 -7.95 -8.47 2.15
C GLN A 345 -6.74 -7.89 2.89
N PHE A 346 -6.96 -7.04 3.89
CA PHE A 346 -5.91 -6.45 4.72
C PHE A 346 -5.23 -7.52 5.57
N GLN A 347 -6.00 -8.48 6.12
CA GLN A 347 -5.52 -9.52 7.03
C GLN A 347 -5.02 -10.80 6.34
N LYS A 348 -5.48 -11.13 5.12
CA LYS A 348 -5.16 -12.42 4.46
C LYS A 348 -3.75 -12.57 3.89
N GLN A 349 -2.90 -11.54 3.93
CA GLN A 349 -1.54 -11.68 3.40
C GLN A 349 -0.68 -12.57 4.32
N PRO A 350 0.15 -13.47 3.74
CA PRO A 350 0.67 -14.66 4.43
C PRO A 350 1.81 -14.38 5.43
N SER A 351 1.91 -13.17 5.96
CA SER A 351 2.95 -12.74 6.91
C SER A 351 2.53 -11.48 7.70
N ASN A 352 1.24 -11.32 7.98
CA ASN A 352 0.76 -10.30 8.93
C ASN A 352 0.97 -10.80 10.38
N ASP A 353 2.23 -11.07 10.73
CA ASP A 353 2.65 -11.45 12.09
C ASP A 353 2.63 -10.25 13.06
N ILE A 354 2.22 -9.07 12.56
CA ILE A 354 2.25 -7.78 13.23
C ILE A 354 0.86 -7.14 13.13
N GLU A 355 0.14 -7.04 14.25
CA GLU A 355 -1.20 -6.45 14.30
C GLU A 355 -1.16 -4.97 13.88
N GLY A 356 -2.17 -4.53 13.10
CA GLY A 356 -2.27 -3.15 12.65
C GLY A 356 -1.50 -2.81 11.37
N TYR A 357 -0.81 -3.77 10.74
CA TYR A 357 -0.06 -3.56 9.49
C TYR A 357 -0.44 -4.57 8.41
N LYS A 358 -0.15 -4.19 7.16
CA LYS A 358 -0.33 -4.98 5.94
C LYS A 358 0.97 -4.97 5.15
N MET A 359 1.51 -6.15 4.80
CA MET A 359 2.73 -6.22 3.99
C MET A 359 2.44 -5.89 2.52
N ILE A 360 2.91 -4.73 2.03
CA ILE A 360 2.69 -4.28 0.65
C ILE A 360 3.74 -4.82 -0.35
N HIS A 361 4.98 -5.07 0.09
CA HIS A 361 6.05 -5.69 -0.71
C HIS A 361 6.90 -6.65 0.13
N SER A 362 7.49 -7.67 -0.50
CA SER A 362 8.25 -8.75 0.14
C SER A 362 9.33 -9.28 -0.80
N ASP A 363 10.49 -8.64 -0.75
CA ASP A 363 11.44 -8.64 -1.86
C ASP A 363 12.80 -9.17 -1.44
N LYS A 364 13.35 -10.12 -2.22
CA LYS A 364 14.62 -10.79 -1.91
C LYS A 364 15.80 -10.12 -2.62
N PHE A 365 16.59 -9.36 -1.86
CA PHE A 365 17.81 -8.71 -2.34
C PHE A 365 19.01 -9.66 -2.16
N GLY A 366 19.05 -10.73 -2.96
CA GLY A 366 20.09 -11.76 -2.85
C GLY A 366 21.53 -11.25 -3.00
N TRP A 367 22.53 -12.05 -2.62
CA TRP A 367 23.96 -11.67 -2.61
C TRP A 367 24.52 -11.21 -3.97
N LYS A 368 23.89 -11.57 -5.08
CA LYS A 368 24.25 -11.13 -6.45
C LYS A 368 23.28 -10.07 -7.02
N TYR A 369 22.45 -9.43 -6.20
CA TYR A 369 21.43 -8.49 -6.67
C TYR A 369 22.06 -7.16 -7.10
N THR A 370 22.03 -6.89 -8.40
CA THR A 370 22.74 -5.78 -9.06
C THR A 370 21.95 -4.48 -9.08
N LYS A 371 20.65 -4.55 -8.85
CA LYS A 371 19.69 -3.46 -9.05
C LYS A 371 19.42 -2.65 -7.78
N MET A 372 18.75 -1.53 -7.96
CA MET A 372 17.98 -0.84 -6.93
C MET A 372 16.49 -0.95 -7.22
N ARG A 373 15.65 -0.97 -6.17
CA ARG A 373 14.19 -0.93 -6.29
C ARG A 373 13.68 0.41 -5.79
N THR A 374 12.86 1.08 -6.61
CA THR A 374 12.13 2.27 -6.18
C THR A 374 10.66 1.91 -6.03
N TYR A 375 10.20 1.91 -4.78
CA TYR A 375 8.80 1.77 -4.41
C TYR A 375 8.16 3.15 -4.47
N GLU A 376 7.22 3.35 -5.39
CA GLU A 376 6.40 4.55 -5.44
C GLU A 376 5.09 4.27 -4.70
N ILE A 377 4.81 5.02 -3.64
CA ILE A 377 3.60 4.88 -2.83
C ILE A 377 2.77 6.15 -2.98
N THR A 378 1.53 5.98 -3.45
CA THR A 378 0.58 7.07 -3.68
C THR A 378 -0.58 6.96 -2.69
N GLY A 379 -0.71 7.95 -1.82
CA GLY A 379 -1.86 8.17 -0.95
C GLY A 379 -2.78 9.24 -1.53
N THR A 380 -4.09 9.02 -1.52
CA THR A 380 -5.09 10.01 -1.93
C THR A 380 -6.12 10.20 -0.83
N ASN A 381 -6.35 11.44 -0.41
CA ASN A 381 -7.39 11.76 0.56
C ASN A 381 -8.76 11.89 -0.13
N LEU A 382 -9.81 11.29 0.45
CA LEU A 382 -11.18 11.29 -0.07
C LEU A 382 -12.10 12.32 0.62
N THR A 383 -11.58 13.03 1.62
CA THR A 383 -12.35 13.83 2.59
C THR A 383 -11.73 15.21 2.84
N GLY A 384 -12.54 16.18 3.29
CA GLY A 384 -12.11 17.54 3.64
C GLY A 384 -11.57 18.37 2.47
N ASP A 385 -10.93 19.50 2.78
CA ASP A 385 -10.35 20.46 1.81
C ASP A 385 -9.12 19.91 1.05
N THR A 386 -8.68 18.70 1.41
CA THR A 386 -7.63 17.94 0.73
C THR A 386 -8.17 16.81 -0.15
N LYS A 387 -9.49 16.66 -0.28
CA LYS A 387 -10.14 15.67 -1.15
C LYS A 387 -9.59 15.70 -2.58
N GLY A 388 -9.20 14.54 -3.08
CA GLY A 388 -8.62 14.35 -4.42
C GLY A 388 -7.14 14.73 -4.53
N LYS A 389 -6.53 15.37 -3.53
CA LYS A 389 -5.09 15.64 -3.53
C LYS A 389 -4.35 14.32 -3.34
N LYS A 390 -3.43 14.03 -4.27
CA LYS A 390 -2.52 12.88 -4.21
C LYS A 390 -1.22 13.32 -3.55
N ARG A 391 -0.73 12.54 -2.60
CA ARG A 391 0.66 12.56 -2.15
C ARG A 391 1.36 11.33 -2.69
N VAL A 392 2.51 11.54 -3.33
CA VAL A 392 3.39 10.48 -3.79
C VAL A 392 4.70 10.57 -2.99
N VAL A 393 5.24 9.42 -2.60
CA VAL A 393 6.60 9.31 -2.05
C VAL A 393 7.35 8.18 -2.76
N LYS A 394 8.67 8.36 -2.90
CA LYS A 394 9.58 7.37 -3.47
C LYS A 394 10.52 6.86 -2.40
N ILE A 395 10.50 5.55 -2.20
CA ILE A 395 11.38 4.83 -1.28
C ILE A 395 12.32 4.01 -2.15
N THR A 396 13.59 4.40 -2.23
CA THR A 396 14.59 3.75 -3.06
C THR A 396 15.48 2.88 -2.18
N VAL A 397 15.51 1.59 -2.46
CA VAL A 397 16.24 0.62 -1.65
C VAL A 397 17.26 -0.14 -2.49
N SER A 398 18.48 -0.18 -1.97
CA SER A 398 19.66 -0.75 -2.63
C SER A 398 20.29 -1.84 -1.76
N LYS A 399 21.09 -2.72 -2.37
CA LYS A 399 21.91 -3.66 -1.62
C LYS A 399 23.07 -2.92 -0.96
N SER A 400 23.28 -3.08 0.35
CA SER A 400 24.44 -2.48 1.00
C SER A 400 25.73 -3.14 0.51
N GLN A 401 26.59 -2.35 -0.13
CA GLN A 401 28.00 -2.70 -0.37
C GLN A 401 28.87 -2.46 0.90
N GLY A 402 28.22 -2.45 2.08
CA GLY A 402 28.83 -2.35 3.40
C GLY A 402 29.39 -0.97 3.72
N ARG A 403 30.66 -0.74 3.36
CA ARG A 403 31.36 0.53 3.56
C ARG A 403 31.97 1.06 2.26
N ILE A 404 31.52 0.58 1.11
CA ILE A 404 32.05 0.97 -0.21
C ILE A 404 30.89 1.56 -1.04
N ALA A 405 31.18 2.59 -1.83
CA ALA A 405 30.37 2.98 -2.97
C ALA A 405 31.26 3.02 -4.22
N VAL A 406 30.70 2.67 -5.37
CA VAL A 406 31.45 2.52 -6.63
C VAL A 406 30.99 3.57 -7.64
N PHE A 407 31.94 4.22 -8.31
CA PHE A 407 31.62 5.22 -9.33
C PHE A 407 32.66 5.29 -10.44
N GLY A 408 32.19 5.53 -11.67
CA GLY A 408 33.05 5.89 -12.80
C GLY A 408 33.50 7.36 -12.72
N SER A 409 34.74 7.65 -13.11
CA SER A 409 35.23 9.01 -13.35
C SER A 409 36.25 9.04 -14.50
N VAL A 410 36.57 10.23 -14.99
CA VAL A 410 37.68 10.46 -15.91
C VAL A 410 38.74 11.30 -15.18
N GLY A 411 40.01 10.98 -15.38
CA GLY A 411 41.11 11.72 -14.77
C GLY A 411 42.24 11.98 -15.74
N LEU A 412 42.99 13.05 -15.47
CA LEU A 412 44.29 13.26 -16.10
C LEU A 412 45.35 12.65 -15.17
N PHE A 413 46.17 11.74 -15.69
CA PHE A 413 47.27 11.16 -14.93
C PHE A 413 48.63 11.47 -15.55
N TYR A 414 49.61 11.58 -14.65
CA TYR A 414 51.03 11.67 -14.97
C TYR A 414 51.71 10.32 -14.70
N THR A 415 52.57 9.88 -15.61
CA THR A 415 53.55 8.79 -15.38
C THR A 415 54.87 9.13 -16.09
N PRO A 416 56.04 8.73 -15.54
CA PRO A 416 57.30 8.78 -16.29
C PRO A 416 57.48 7.57 -17.23
N PHE A 417 56.44 6.76 -17.48
CA PHE A 417 56.53 5.62 -18.40
C PHE A 417 56.73 6.09 -19.85
N GLU A 418 57.59 5.37 -20.57
CA GLU A 418 58.02 5.64 -21.94
C GLU A 418 58.16 4.30 -22.66
N TYR A 419 57.63 4.19 -23.89
CA TYR A 419 57.81 2.99 -24.70
C TYR A 419 59.20 3.01 -25.34
N LYS A 420 60.04 2.03 -25.03
CA LYS A 420 61.25 1.76 -25.81
C LYS A 420 60.88 1.41 -27.25
N ASN A 421 61.67 1.92 -28.19
CA ASN A 421 61.50 1.71 -29.62
C ASN A 421 62.80 1.14 -30.19
N TYR A 422 62.71 0.04 -30.95
CA TYR A 422 63.87 -0.62 -31.55
C TYR A 422 63.81 -0.50 -33.07
N GLY A 423 64.97 -0.35 -33.70
CA GLY A 423 65.13 -0.28 -35.15
C GLY A 423 66.55 -0.67 -35.57
N ILE A 424 66.77 -0.87 -36.86
CA ILE A 424 68.10 -1.18 -37.40
C ILE A 424 68.86 0.12 -37.76
N SER A 425 70.13 0.20 -37.37
CA SER A 425 71.08 1.25 -37.73
C SER A 425 72.46 0.61 -37.95
N GLU A 426 73.06 0.84 -39.12
CA GLU A 426 74.35 0.22 -39.51
C GLU A 426 74.35 -1.31 -39.32
N ASP A 427 73.32 -1.97 -39.84
CA ASP A 427 73.06 -3.42 -39.76
C ASP A 427 73.01 -3.98 -38.33
N LYS A 428 72.69 -3.14 -37.33
CA LYS A 428 72.59 -3.51 -35.91
C LYS A 428 71.32 -3.01 -35.25
N VAL A 429 70.84 -3.76 -34.26
CA VAL A 429 69.73 -3.36 -33.39
C VAL A 429 70.13 -2.16 -32.55
N ALA A 430 69.40 -1.06 -32.68
CA ALA A 430 69.57 0.16 -31.92
C ALA A 430 68.28 0.51 -31.15
N GLU A 431 68.43 1.05 -29.94
CA GLU A 431 67.33 1.74 -29.26
C GLU A 431 67.18 3.13 -29.86
N THR A 432 66.04 3.35 -30.52
CA THR A 432 65.63 4.63 -31.12
C THR A 432 64.87 5.47 -30.09
N GLN A 433 64.55 6.73 -30.44
CA GLN A 433 63.82 7.62 -29.54
C GLN A 433 62.49 6.98 -29.08
N GLY A 434 62.32 6.84 -27.77
CA GLY A 434 61.12 6.27 -27.16
C GLY A 434 59.90 7.19 -27.27
N ASP A 435 58.72 6.61 -27.05
CA ASP A 435 57.46 7.35 -27.03
C ASP A 435 57.02 7.61 -25.57
N PRO A 436 57.29 8.80 -25.00
CA PRO A 436 56.91 9.10 -23.61
C PRO A 436 55.40 9.28 -23.45
N VAL A 437 54.84 8.67 -22.42
CA VAL A 437 53.40 8.72 -22.16
C VAL A 437 53.02 10.02 -21.43
N TYR A 438 53.84 10.42 -20.45
CA TYR A 438 53.68 11.60 -19.59
C TYR A 438 52.25 11.84 -19.10
N LEU A 439 51.49 12.74 -19.75
CA LEU A 439 50.14 13.11 -19.36
C LEU A 439 49.12 12.46 -20.29
N ARG A 440 48.19 11.66 -19.73
CA ARG A 440 47.08 11.03 -20.48
C ARG A 440 45.75 11.10 -19.74
N PRO A 441 44.63 11.19 -20.47
CA PRO A 441 43.32 10.89 -19.90
C PRO A 441 43.20 9.39 -19.61
N ALA A 442 42.55 9.05 -18.51
CA ALA A 442 42.20 7.66 -18.16
C ALA A 442 40.76 7.60 -17.64
N ALA A 443 40.09 6.49 -17.96
CA ALA A 443 38.81 6.13 -17.36
C ALA A 443 39.07 5.31 -16.09
N TYR A 444 38.30 5.58 -15.03
CA TYR A 444 38.55 5.04 -13.70
C TYR A 444 37.28 4.47 -13.07
N LEU A 445 37.40 3.28 -12.49
CA LEU A 445 36.47 2.68 -11.55
C LEU A 445 36.99 2.95 -10.13
N ASN A 446 36.21 3.71 -9.37
CA ASN A 446 36.58 4.22 -8.05
C ASN A 446 35.79 3.50 -6.96
N PHE A 447 36.46 3.13 -5.87
CA PHE A 447 35.89 2.44 -4.71
C PHE A 447 36.07 3.33 -3.48
N LEU A 448 35.02 4.04 -3.08
CA LEU A 448 35.03 5.07 -2.05
C LEU A 448 34.64 4.49 -0.69
N TYR A 449 35.47 4.68 0.34
CA TYR A 449 35.24 4.07 1.66
C TYR A 449 34.48 4.99 2.63
N LYS A 450 33.46 4.45 3.31
CA LYS A 450 32.64 5.14 4.30
C LYS A 450 33.45 5.49 5.55
N PHE A 451 33.78 6.78 5.67
CA PHE A 451 34.21 7.43 6.91
C PHE A 451 33.01 8.08 7.62
N LYS A 452 33.20 8.99 8.59
CA LYS A 452 32.07 9.58 9.32
C LYS A 452 31.27 10.51 8.41
N HIS A 453 29.97 10.65 8.71
CA HIS A 453 29.13 11.59 7.99
C HIS A 453 29.58 13.03 8.30
N GLY A 454 29.76 13.84 7.25
CA GLY A 454 30.31 15.20 7.35
C GLY A 454 31.83 15.31 7.19
N ASP A 455 32.60 14.22 7.09
CA ASP A 455 34.04 14.30 6.86
C ASP A 455 34.38 15.02 5.53
N LEU A 456 35.58 15.61 5.45
CA LEU A 456 36.08 16.32 4.25
C LEU A 456 36.81 15.41 3.27
N LEU A 457 37.44 14.34 3.78
CA LEU A 457 38.29 13.43 3.02
C LEU A 457 37.75 12.00 3.14
N TYR A 458 37.48 11.38 2.00
CA TYR A 458 37.05 9.98 1.92
C TYR A 458 38.15 9.16 1.24
N PRO A 459 38.77 8.18 1.94
CA PRO A 459 39.78 7.34 1.32
C PRO A 459 39.15 6.49 0.21
N MET A 460 39.93 6.21 -0.83
CA MET A 460 39.49 5.44 -1.99
C MET A 460 40.57 4.52 -2.54
N PHE A 461 40.12 3.42 -3.12
CA PHE A 461 40.89 2.59 -4.03
C PHE A 461 40.41 2.85 -5.46
N GLN A 462 41.27 2.66 -6.46
CA GLN A 462 40.98 2.98 -7.85
C GLN A 462 41.67 1.99 -8.79
N VAL A 463 40.92 1.53 -9.80
CA VAL A 463 41.44 0.82 -10.96
C VAL A 463 41.06 1.63 -12.19
N GLY A 464 41.98 1.84 -13.12
CA GLY A 464 41.68 2.54 -14.37
C GLY A 464 42.24 1.85 -15.60
N ILE A 465 41.87 2.41 -16.74
CA ILE A 465 42.39 2.06 -18.05
C ILE A 465 42.64 3.34 -18.85
N THR A 466 43.73 3.34 -19.60
CA THR A 466 43.98 4.32 -20.67
C THR A 466 44.48 3.61 -21.92
N GLN A 467 44.34 4.27 -23.07
CA GLN A 467 45.12 3.95 -24.24
C GLN A 467 46.50 4.60 -24.09
N GLY A 468 47.53 3.77 -23.90
CA GLY A 468 48.89 4.18 -24.19
C GLY A 468 49.10 4.33 -25.70
N ILE A 469 50.33 4.61 -26.12
CA ILE A 469 50.64 4.94 -27.52
C ILE A 469 50.61 3.68 -28.41
N LYS A 470 50.86 2.50 -27.83
CA LYS A 470 50.92 1.21 -28.56
C LYS A 470 50.14 0.08 -27.89
N THR A 471 49.78 0.23 -26.60
CA THR A 471 49.10 -0.78 -25.77
C THR A 471 48.23 -0.11 -24.71
N PRO A 472 47.24 -0.82 -24.11
CA PRO A 472 46.54 -0.31 -22.94
C PRO A 472 47.46 -0.24 -21.72
N LEU A 473 47.23 0.73 -20.84
CA LEU A 473 47.91 0.88 -19.55
C LEU A 473 46.86 0.89 -18.43
N PHE A 474 47.15 0.21 -17.33
CA PHE A 474 46.22 -0.03 -16.22
C PHE A 474 46.77 0.59 -14.92
N PRO A 475 46.43 1.87 -14.63
CA PRO A 475 46.73 2.48 -13.34
C PRO A 475 45.91 1.82 -12.22
N ILE A 476 46.57 1.34 -11.17
CA ILE A 476 45.95 0.76 -9.97
C ILE A 476 46.51 1.48 -8.75
N GLY A 477 45.67 2.09 -7.93
CA GLY A 477 46.16 2.96 -6.86
C GLY A 477 45.15 3.27 -5.76
N ALA A 478 45.60 4.10 -4.83
CA ALA A 478 44.82 4.55 -3.68
C ALA A 478 44.97 6.07 -3.50
N GLY A 479 44.07 6.67 -2.72
CA GLY A 479 44.09 8.10 -2.49
C GLY A 479 42.85 8.59 -1.74
N PHE A 480 42.43 9.82 -2.03
CA PHE A 480 41.34 10.48 -1.32
C PHE A 480 40.44 11.31 -2.27
N SER A 481 39.13 11.22 -2.06
CA SER A 481 38.15 12.16 -2.60
C SER A 481 37.90 13.30 -1.61
N ILE A 482 37.95 14.54 -2.08
CA ILE A 482 37.72 15.74 -1.27
C ILE A 482 36.24 16.13 -1.42
N ARG A 483 35.38 15.45 -0.65
CA ARG A 483 33.91 15.41 -0.85
C ARG A 483 33.57 15.30 -2.35
N ASN A 484 32.64 16.13 -2.81
CA ASN A 484 32.04 16.14 -4.14
C ASN A 484 32.78 17.04 -5.16
N ASN A 485 34.08 17.28 -4.94
CA ASN A 485 34.85 18.25 -5.74
C ASN A 485 35.80 17.56 -6.71
N PHE A 486 36.79 16.81 -6.20
CA PHE A 486 37.73 16.03 -7.01
C PHE A 486 38.40 14.96 -6.15
N SER A 487 39.09 14.01 -6.79
CA SER A 487 39.98 13.09 -6.07
C SER A 487 41.42 13.11 -6.58
N ILE A 488 42.34 12.78 -5.68
CA ILE A 488 43.76 12.56 -5.96
C ILE A 488 44.06 11.10 -5.66
N THR A 489 44.68 10.39 -6.60
CA THR A 489 45.08 8.98 -6.45
C THR A 489 46.49 8.76 -7.02
N ALA A 490 47.21 7.80 -6.44
CA ALA A 490 48.54 7.41 -6.89
C ALA A 490 48.77 5.91 -6.66
N GLY A 491 49.67 5.31 -7.42
CA GLY A 491 49.97 3.88 -7.30
C GLY A 491 50.82 3.33 -8.44
N PRO A 492 50.98 2.00 -8.52
CA PRO A 492 51.56 1.35 -9.68
C PRO A 492 50.75 1.57 -10.98
N LEU A 493 51.47 1.65 -12.09
CA LEU A 493 50.94 1.58 -13.44
C LEU A 493 51.41 0.26 -14.06
N ILE A 494 50.48 -0.62 -14.43
CA ILE A 494 50.79 -1.81 -15.23
C ILE A 494 50.79 -1.39 -16.69
N ALA A 495 51.90 -1.64 -17.38
CA ALA A 495 52.08 -1.35 -18.79
C ALA A 495 52.46 -2.63 -19.55
N PHE A 496 52.00 -2.76 -20.79
CA PHE A 496 52.45 -3.79 -21.72
C PHE A 496 53.43 -3.14 -22.69
N GLN A 497 54.70 -3.53 -22.65
CA GLN A 497 55.76 -2.93 -23.46
C GLN A 497 56.37 -3.98 -24.36
N ASN A 498 56.58 -3.65 -25.63
CA ASN A 498 57.34 -4.47 -26.54
C ASN A 498 58.84 -4.30 -26.23
N GLU A 499 59.54 -5.42 -26.06
CA GLU A 499 60.99 -5.49 -25.84
C GLU A 499 61.59 -6.63 -26.66
N LEU A 500 62.92 -6.62 -26.83
CA LEU A 500 63.65 -7.71 -27.47
C LEU A 500 63.58 -8.97 -26.58
N GLY A 501 63.23 -10.11 -27.18
CA GLY A 501 63.10 -11.40 -26.50
C GLY A 501 64.42 -12.16 -26.38
N GLY A 502 65.32 -11.98 -27.36
CA GLY A 502 66.61 -12.65 -27.44
C GLY A 502 67.73 -11.81 -28.06
N LEU A 503 67.42 -10.76 -28.83
CA LEU A 503 68.41 -9.82 -29.35
C LEU A 503 68.83 -8.78 -28.30
N SER A 504 70.06 -8.28 -28.41
CA SER A 504 70.61 -7.18 -27.62
C SER A 504 70.91 -5.96 -28.49
N ILE A 505 70.95 -4.77 -27.86
CA ILE A 505 71.37 -3.54 -28.54
C ILE A 505 72.83 -3.68 -28.97
N GLY A 506 73.09 -3.56 -30.27
CA GLY A 506 74.39 -3.77 -30.91
C GLY A 506 74.53 -5.09 -31.66
N ASP A 507 73.59 -6.04 -31.52
CA ASP A 507 73.58 -7.29 -32.28
C ASP A 507 73.21 -7.04 -33.75
N THR A 508 73.76 -7.86 -34.65
CA THR A 508 73.46 -7.80 -36.09
C THR A 508 72.17 -8.54 -36.41
N ALA A 509 71.20 -7.81 -36.96
CA ALA A 509 69.88 -8.31 -37.34
C ALA A 509 69.33 -7.50 -38.54
N ASP A 510 68.38 -8.09 -39.28
CA ASP A 510 67.56 -7.36 -40.24
C ASP A 510 66.18 -6.99 -39.64
N ASP A 511 65.39 -6.21 -40.37
CA ASP A 511 64.05 -5.77 -39.93
C ASP A 511 63.06 -6.94 -39.73
N ALA A 512 63.31 -8.10 -40.33
CA ALA A 512 62.45 -9.28 -40.16
C ALA A 512 62.78 -10.00 -38.85
N LEU A 513 64.06 -10.28 -38.60
CA LEU A 513 64.54 -10.89 -37.36
C LEU A 513 64.25 -9.99 -36.15
N LEU A 514 64.44 -8.68 -36.28
CA LEU A 514 64.08 -7.72 -35.23
C LEU A 514 62.57 -7.75 -34.93
N LYS A 515 61.72 -7.86 -35.95
CA LYS A 515 60.27 -7.88 -35.77
C LYS A 515 59.77 -9.17 -35.12
N ASP A 516 60.37 -10.31 -35.44
CA ASP A 516 60.01 -11.61 -34.87
C ASP A 516 60.57 -11.81 -33.44
N ASP A 517 61.66 -11.11 -33.07
CA ASP A 517 62.20 -11.10 -31.70
C ASP A 517 61.44 -10.19 -30.72
N ILE A 518 60.67 -9.22 -31.24
CA ILE A 518 59.90 -8.29 -30.40
C ILE A 518 58.75 -9.02 -29.67
N THR A 519 58.83 -9.06 -28.34
CA THR A 519 57.89 -9.76 -27.45
C THR A 519 57.30 -8.83 -26.39
N THR A 520 55.99 -8.93 -26.16
CA THR A 520 55.28 -8.06 -25.20
C THR A 520 55.53 -8.50 -23.75
N HIS A 521 56.24 -7.66 -23.00
CA HIS A 521 56.56 -7.83 -21.59
C HIS A 521 55.68 -6.95 -20.69
N VAL A 522 55.40 -7.43 -19.47
CA VAL A 522 54.70 -6.63 -18.44
C VAL A 522 55.71 -5.74 -17.71
N LYS A 523 55.44 -4.44 -17.67
CA LYS A 523 56.25 -3.42 -17.01
C LYS A 523 55.46 -2.71 -15.92
N TRP A 524 56.20 -2.26 -14.91
CA TRP A 524 55.66 -1.54 -13.76
C TRP A 524 56.28 -0.15 -13.72
N SER A 525 55.44 0.87 -13.73
CA SER A 525 55.79 2.27 -13.46
C SER A 525 54.97 2.77 -12.27
N TRP A 526 55.05 4.05 -11.93
CA TRP A 526 54.12 4.72 -11.03
C TRP A 526 53.25 5.73 -11.78
N TYR A 527 52.11 6.07 -11.19
CA TYR A 527 51.27 7.18 -11.64
C TYR A 527 50.79 8.07 -10.48
N LEU A 528 50.41 9.30 -10.84
CA LEU A 528 49.65 10.23 -10.02
C LEU A 528 48.53 10.80 -10.89
N SER A 529 47.27 10.74 -10.45
CA SER A 529 46.13 11.32 -11.18
C SER A 529 45.30 12.31 -10.37
N LEU A 530 44.67 13.22 -11.11
CA LEU A 530 43.61 14.10 -10.65
C LEU A 530 42.33 13.73 -11.40
N ASN A 531 41.32 13.29 -10.66
CA ASN A 531 40.11 12.72 -11.23
C ASN A 531 38.90 13.62 -10.94
N TYR A 532 38.10 13.83 -11.97
CA TYR A 532 36.90 14.66 -11.97
C TYR A 532 35.73 13.84 -12.50
N LYS A 533 34.55 13.99 -11.91
CA LYS A 533 33.33 13.36 -12.43
C LYS A 533 32.43 14.44 -13.03
N PHE A 534 32.10 14.26 -14.30
CA PHE A 534 30.94 14.88 -14.94
C PHE A 534 29.72 13.97 -14.75
#